data_AF-A0A9Q2QIK7-F1
#
_entry.id   AF-A0A9Q2QIK7-F1
#
_cell.length_a   1.000
_cell.length_b   1.000
_cell.length_c   1.000
_cell.angle_alpha   90.00
_cell.angle_beta   90.00
_cell.angle_gamma   90.00
#
_symmetry.space_group_name_H-M   'P 1'
#
loop_
_entity.id
_entity.type
_entity.pdbx_description
1 polymer ?
#
loop_
_entity_poly.entity_id
_entity_poly.type
_entity_poly.pdbx_seq_one_letter_code
_entity_poly.pdbx_strand_id
1 'polypeptide(L)'
;MKRFFMILTTSLLFTSLPSLAASDTPVTVKVSHAGPECYGCVYVTVTAKTDTVLIKKIDVNRGKCPMLTHRKIAYRGRNVDGWWPTDKPFTPRKMTFAESVFWKFGHTLDFGKACNFVEARVFTDQGTFTVSQ
;
A
#
# COMPACT_ATOMS: atom_id res chain seq x y z
N MET A 1 68.22 20.76 -33.31
CA MET A 1 66.74 20.73 -33.50
C MET A 1 66.25 19.29 -33.38
N LYS A 2 65.37 18.99 -32.42
CA LYS A 2 64.40 17.86 -32.35
C LYS A 2 63.81 17.85 -30.93
N ARG A 3 62.82 18.73 -30.70
CA ARG A 3 61.37 18.44 -30.60
C ARG A 3 61.03 17.51 -29.45
N PHE A 4 60.70 18.15 -28.32
CA PHE A 4 59.89 17.62 -27.23
C PHE A 4 58.56 17.08 -27.77
N PHE A 5 58.14 15.91 -27.29
CA PHE A 5 56.73 15.52 -27.27
C PHE A 5 56.41 14.95 -25.90
N MET A 6 55.84 15.83 -25.08
CA MET A 6 55.14 15.51 -23.84
C MET A 6 53.68 15.34 -24.26
N ILE A 7 53.09 14.15 -24.09
CA ILE A 7 51.65 13.96 -24.25
C ILE A 7 51.12 13.38 -22.95
N LEU A 8 50.29 14.21 -22.32
CA LEU A 8 49.65 14.08 -21.03
C LEU A 8 48.57 12.98 -21.10
N THR A 9 48.71 11.93 -20.30
CA THR A 9 47.67 10.91 -20.11
C THR A 9 46.54 11.50 -19.25
N THR A 10 45.45 11.93 -19.87
CA THR A 10 44.21 12.30 -19.17
C THR A 10 43.48 11.05 -18.72
N SER A 11 43.68 10.67 -17.46
CA SER A 11 42.86 9.68 -16.76
C SER A 11 41.43 10.20 -16.63
N LEU A 12 40.50 9.63 -17.41
CA LEU A 12 39.07 9.80 -17.22
C LEU A 12 38.68 9.10 -15.91
N LEU A 13 38.60 9.87 -14.83
CA LEU A 13 37.94 9.46 -13.60
C LEU A 13 36.45 9.31 -13.90
N PHE A 14 36.00 8.07 -14.15
CA PHE A 14 34.60 7.71 -14.00
C PHE A 14 34.22 7.93 -12.54
N THR A 15 33.60 9.08 -12.26
CA THR A 15 32.86 9.28 -11.03
C THR A 15 31.63 8.36 -11.11
N SER A 16 31.72 7.19 -10.49
CA SER A 16 30.55 6.39 -10.20
C SER A 16 29.63 7.26 -9.35
N LEU A 17 28.50 7.68 -9.93
CA LEU A 17 27.43 8.27 -9.13
C LEU A 17 27.07 7.27 -8.04
N PRO A 18 26.99 7.68 -6.76
CA PRO A 18 26.45 6.80 -5.75
C PRO A 18 25.05 6.36 -6.18
N SER A 19 24.87 5.05 -6.17
CA SER A 19 23.62 4.32 -6.37
C SER A 19 22.42 5.11 -5.86
N LEU A 20 21.35 5.19 -6.67
CA LEU A 20 20.05 5.70 -6.24
C LEU A 20 19.73 5.13 -4.85
N ALA A 21 19.47 6.04 -3.91
CA ALA A 21 19.02 5.71 -2.57
C ALA A 21 17.86 4.71 -2.67
N ALA A 22 17.98 3.60 -1.93
CA ALA A 22 16.81 2.82 -1.57
C ALA A 22 15.80 3.83 -1.00
N SER A 23 14.65 3.97 -1.65
CA SER A 23 13.63 4.90 -1.19
C SER A 23 13.29 4.56 0.27
N ASP A 24 13.72 5.41 1.21
CA ASP A 24 13.40 5.35 2.63
C ASP A 24 11.91 5.69 2.85
N THR A 25 11.03 4.95 2.17
CA THR A 25 9.59 5.04 2.39
C THR A 25 9.30 4.54 3.81
N PRO A 26 8.58 5.29 4.63
CA PRO A 26 8.28 4.87 6.01
C PRO A 26 7.30 3.67 6.06
N VAL A 27 6.66 3.32 4.95
CA VAL A 27 5.85 2.11 4.80
C VAL A 27 6.10 1.40 3.48
N THR A 28 5.78 0.11 3.44
CA THR A 28 5.59 -0.67 2.22
C THR A 28 4.15 -1.13 2.14
N VAL A 29 3.54 -0.97 0.97
CA VAL A 29 2.14 -1.36 0.72
C VAL A 29 2.14 -2.51 -0.27
N LYS A 30 1.43 -3.59 0.07
CA LYS A 30 1.20 -4.74 -0.81
C LYS A 30 -0.30 -4.94 -0.96
N VAL A 31 -0.74 -5.26 -2.17
CA VAL A 31 -2.14 -5.57 -2.45
C VAL A 31 -2.23 -6.99 -2.98
N SER A 32 -3.16 -7.78 -2.42
CA SER A 32 -3.47 -9.13 -2.89
C SER A 32 -4.97 -9.33 -2.98
N HIS A 33 -5.39 -10.27 -3.83
CA HIS A 33 -6.79 -10.69 -3.87
C HIS A 33 -7.11 -11.54 -2.63
N ALA A 34 -8.33 -11.38 -2.13
CA ALA A 34 -8.82 -12.24 -1.05
C ALA A 34 -9.10 -13.66 -1.56
N GLY A 35 -9.08 -14.62 -0.63
CA GLY A 35 -9.37 -16.01 -0.94
C GLY A 35 -10.88 -16.26 -1.08
N PRO A 36 -11.30 -17.54 -1.08
CA PRO A 36 -12.70 -17.93 -1.25
C PRO A 36 -13.63 -17.38 -0.15
N GLU A 37 -13.09 -16.93 0.99
CA GLU A 37 -13.84 -16.30 2.06
C GLU A 37 -14.44 -14.93 1.67
N CYS A 38 -13.99 -14.31 0.57
CA CYS A 38 -14.47 -13.01 0.10
C CYS A 38 -14.16 -12.86 -1.38
N TYR A 39 -14.96 -13.51 -2.23
CA TYR A 39 -14.79 -13.43 -3.68
C TYR A 39 -14.85 -11.98 -4.17
N GLY A 40 -13.84 -11.58 -4.95
CA GLY A 40 -13.73 -10.21 -5.48
C GLY A 40 -13.32 -9.15 -4.44
N CYS A 41 -12.90 -9.54 -3.24
CA CYS A 41 -12.33 -8.62 -2.26
C CYS A 41 -10.80 -8.52 -2.43
N VAL A 42 -10.21 -7.48 -1.85
CA VAL A 42 -8.76 -7.28 -1.82
C VAL A 42 -8.26 -7.04 -0.40
N TYR A 43 -7.02 -7.45 -0.15
CA TYR A 43 -6.26 -7.13 1.04
C TYR A 43 -5.25 -6.03 0.70
N VAL A 44 -5.27 -4.95 1.47
CA VAL A 44 -4.19 -3.96 1.50
C VAL A 44 -3.38 -4.20 2.76
N THR A 45 -2.15 -4.69 2.58
CA THR A 45 -1.20 -4.94 3.66
C THR A 45 -0.20 -3.79 3.72
N VAL A 46 -0.11 -3.13 4.86
CA VAL A 46 0.85 -2.06 5.13
C VAL A 46 1.86 -2.57 6.15
N THR A 47 3.13 -2.55 5.76
CA THR A 47 4.26 -2.88 6.63
C THR A 47 5.03 -1.61 6.96
N ALA A 48 5.19 -1.30 8.24
CA ALA A 48 5.95 -0.14 8.68
C ALA A 48 7.45 -0.41 8.62
N LYS A 49 8.19 0.58 8.14
CA LYS A 49 9.66 0.60 8.08
C LYS A 49 10.26 1.51 9.16
N THR A 50 9.43 2.18 9.97
CA THR A 50 9.81 3.02 11.12
C THR A 50 8.76 2.92 12.24
N ASP A 51 9.10 3.34 13.46
CA ASP A 51 8.20 3.34 14.64
C ASP A 51 7.25 4.57 14.71
N THR A 52 7.33 5.45 13.72
CA THR A 52 6.72 6.78 13.79
C THR A 52 5.56 6.97 12.83
N VAL A 53 5.12 5.94 12.12
CA VAL A 53 4.04 6.06 11.15
C VAL A 53 2.68 5.97 11.82
N LEU A 54 1.84 6.98 11.60
CA LEU A 54 0.42 6.95 11.88
C LEU A 54 -0.37 6.81 10.58
N ILE A 55 -0.97 5.65 10.36
CA ILE A 55 -1.92 5.44 9.25
C ILE A 55 -3.23 6.12 9.63
N LYS A 56 -3.69 7.05 8.78
CA LYS A 56 -4.90 7.85 9.00
C LYS A 56 -6.09 7.36 8.20
N LYS A 57 -5.84 6.80 7.01
CA LYS A 57 -6.87 6.35 6.08
C LYS A 57 -6.26 5.42 5.04
N ILE A 58 -7.06 4.50 4.51
CA ILE A 58 -6.73 3.74 3.31
C ILE A 58 -7.93 3.84 2.36
N ASP A 59 -7.68 4.24 1.12
CA ASP A 59 -8.67 4.21 0.04
C ASP A 59 -8.26 3.20 -1.01
N VAL A 60 -9.20 2.36 -1.43
CA VAL A 60 -9.04 1.51 -2.61
C VAL A 60 -9.95 2.03 -3.72
N ASN A 61 -9.39 2.24 -4.91
CA ASN A 61 -10.07 2.80 -6.08
C ASN A 61 -10.78 4.12 -5.75
N ARG A 62 -10.08 5.04 -5.08
CA ARG A 62 -10.65 6.33 -4.61
C ARG A 62 -11.88 6.17 -3.71
N GLY A 63 -11.90 5.11 -2.90
CA GLY A 63 -13.00 4.79 -1.99
C GLY A 63 -14.17 4.06 -2.65
N LYS A 64 -14.07 3.70 -3.93
CA LYS A 64 -15.11 2.91 -4.59
C LYS A 64 -15.23 1.50 -4.01
N CYS A 65 -14.14 0.92 -3.50
CA CYS A 65 -14.21 -0.31 -2.72
C CYS A 65 -14.24 0.01 -1.24
N PRO A 66 -15.35 -0.27 -0.52
CA PRO A 66 -15.45 0.06 0.90
C PRO A 66 -14.61 -0.88 1.76
N MET A 67 -14.08 -0.35 2.87
CA MET A 67 -13.40 -1.14 3.88
C MET A 67 -14.39 -2.10 4.54
N LEU A 68 -13.98 -3.34 4.77
CA LEU A 68 -14.78 -4.38 5.39
C LEU A 68 -14.36 -4.58 6.84
N THR A 69 -15.34 -4.91 7.68
CA THR A 69 -15.11 -5.40 9.04
C THR A 69 -15.90 -6.69 9.25
N HIS A 70 -15.34 -7.60 10.05
CA HIS A 70 -15.99 -8.86 10.35
C HIS A 70 -17.01 -8.67 11.46
N ARG A 71 -18.29 -8.90 11.17
CA ARG A 71 -19.37 -8.73 12.14
C ARG A 71 -20.61 -9.54 11.77
N LYS A 72 -21.50 -9.71 12.74
CA LYS A 72 -22.86 -10.21 12.51
C LYS A 72 -23.77 -9.06 12.14
N ILE A 73 -24.51 -9.19 11.03
CA ILE A 73 -25.53 -8.21 10.60
C ILE A 73 -26.86 -8.90 10.35
N ALA A 74 -27.95 -8.13 10.43
CA ALA A 74 -29.23 -8.53 9.85
C ALA A 74 -29.24 -8.17 8.35
N TYR A 75 -29.27 -9.17 7.48
CA TYR A 75 -29.34 -8.99 6.03
C TYR A 75 -30.50 -9.80 5.47
N ARG A 76 -31.41 -9.15 4.75
CA ARG A 76 -32.62 -9.76 4.17
C ARG A 76 -33.42 -10.62 5.17
N GLY A 77 -33.57 -10.11 6.40
CA GLY A 77 -34.33 -10.77 7.46
C GLY A 77 -33.61 -11.94 8.16
N ARG A 78 -32.32 -12.16 7.89
CA ARG A 78 -31.51 -13.21 8.56
C ARG A 78 -30.27 -12.61 9.21
N ASN A 79 -29.85 -13.18 10.33
CA ASN A 79 -28.57 -12.86 10.94
C ASN A 79 -27.46 -13.65 10.24
N VAL A 80 -26.48 -12.94 9.70
CA VAL A 80 -25.35 -13.52 8.95
C VAL A 80 -24.04 -13.00 9.53
N ASP A 81 -23.08 -13.89 9.70
CA ASP A 81 -21.71 -13.58 10.15
C ASP A 81 -20.80 -13.51 8.93
N GLY A 82 -19.92 -12.50 8.88
CA GLY A 82 -19.02 -12.34 7.74
C GLY A 82 -18.40 -10.95 7.62
N TRP A 83 -17.76 -10.72 6.47
CA TRP A 83 -17.13 -9.45 6.13
C TRP A 83 -18.13 -8.51 5.46
N TRP A 84 -18.39 -7.36 6.08
CA TRP A 84 -19.39 -6.39 5.61
C TRP A 84 -18.81 -4.99 5.54
N PRO A 85 -19.29 -4.12 4.63
CA PRO A 85 -18.87 -2.73 4.56
C PRO A 85 -18.97 -2.07 5.93
N THR A 86 -17.89 -1.45 6.38
CA THR A 86 -17.91 -0.68 7.63
C THR A 86 -18.81 0.53 7.48
N ASP A 87 -19.59 0.81 8.51
CA ASP A 87 -20.32 2.07 8.71
C ASP A 87 -19.48 3.06 9.55
N LYS A 88 -18.46 2.55 10.24
CA LYS A 88 -17.55 3.36 11.06
C LYS A 88 -16.45 4.01 10.21
N PRO A 89 -16.01 5.22 10.58
CA PRO A 89 -14.82 5.84 9.98
C PRO A 89 -13.58 4.97 10.23
N PHE A 90 -12.56 5.17 9.40
CA PHE A 90 -11.27 4.53 9.61
C PHE A 90 -10.70 4.96 10.97
N THR A 91 -10.33 3.99 11.81
CA THR A 91 -9.64 4.26 13.08
C THR A 91 -8.15 4.43 12.79
N PRO A 92 -7.55 5.61 13.04
CA PRO A 92 -6.13 5.80 12.84
C PRO A 92 -5.31 4.80 13.65
N ARG A 93 -4.22 4.30 13.06
CA ARG A 93 -3.36 3.29 13.68
C ARG A 93 -1.91 3.71 13.63
N LYS A 94 -1.30 3.90 14.80
CA LYS A 94 0.14 4.02 14.93
C LYS A 94 0.77 2.65 14.74
N MET A 95 1.83 2.60 13.95
CA MET A 95 2.55 1.37 13.62
C MET A 95 3.92 1.35 14.31
N THR A 96 4.40 0.18 14.67
CA THR A 96 5.79 -0.04 15.12
C THR A 96 6.65 -0.59 13.98
N PHE A 97 7.97 -0.47 14.08
CA PHE A 97 8.90 -1.01 13.09
C PHE A 97 8.63 -2.49 12.82
N ALA A 98 8.62 -2.86 11.54
CA ALA A 98 8.30 -4.20 11.04
C ALA A 98 6.87 -4.70 11.33
N GLU A 99 6.00 -3.90 11.96
CA GLU A 99 4.59 -4.26 12.11
C GLU A 99 3.92 -4.30 10.73
N SER A 100 3.17 -5.37 10.49
CA SER A 100 2.43 -5.58 9.26
C SER A 100 0.96 -5.80 9.56
N VAL A 101 0.11 -4.97 8.98
CA VAL A 101 -1.33 -4.98 9.22
C VAL A 101 -2.05 -5.01 7.88
N PHE A 102 -3.12 -5.79 7.79
CA PHE A 102 -3.95 -5.84 6.61
C PHE A 102 -5.33 -5.26 6.87
N TRP A 103 -5.88 -4.64 5.83
CA TRP A 103 -7.28 -4.22 5.76
C TRP A 103 -7.93 -4.87 4.56
N LYS A 104 -9.19 -5.26 4.71
CA LYS A 104 -9.96 -5.90 3.64
C LYS A 104 -10.90 -4.89 3.00
N PHE A 105 -11.03 -4.90 1.68
CA PHE A 105 -11.92 -4.04 0.91
C PHE A 105 -12.73 -4.85 -0.11
N GLY A 106 -13.98 -4.50 -0.34
CA GLY A 106 -14.82 -5.25 -1.29
C GLY A 106 -16.31 -4.89 -1.26
N HIS A 107 -17.08 -5.53 -2.14
CA HIS A 107 -18.51 -5.27 -2.32
C HIS A 107 -19.38 -6.45 -1.84
N THR A 108 -19.30 -6.81 -0.56
CA THR A 108 -19.97 -8.03 -0.06
C THR A 108 -21.49 -7.97 0.04
N LEU A 109 -22.10 -6.78 -0.08
CA LEU A 109 -23.56 -6.60 -0.13
C LEU A 109 -24.12 -6.55 -1.56
N ASP A 110 -23.26 -6.34 -2.57
CA ASP A 110 -23.62 -6.24 -3.98
C ASP A 110 -23.21 -7.53 -4.71
N PHE A 111 -24.11 -8.51 -4.77
CA PHE A 111 -23.86 -9.78 -5.44
C PHE A 111 -23.35 -9.57 -6.87
N GLY A 112 -22.24 -10.25 -7.20
CA GLY A 112 -21.62 -10.20 -8.53
C GLY A 112 -20.69 -9.01 -8.77
N LYS A 113 -20.55 -8.07 -7.83
CA LYS A 113 -19.54 -7.01 -7.95
C LYS A 113 -18.23 -7.41 -7.27
N ALA A 114 -17.14 -7.31 -8.02
CA ALA A 114 -15.78 -7.43 -7.50
C ALA A 114 -15.14 -6.04 -7.34
N CYS A 115 -14.27 -5.91 -6.34
CA CYS A 115 -13.32 -4.82 -6.25
C CYS A 115 -12.17 -5.06 -7.24
N ASN A 116 -12.39 -4.68 -8.50
CA ASN A 116 -11.36 -4.72 -9.53
C ASN A 116 -10.27 -3.69 -9.20
N PHE A 117 -9.15 -4.14 -8.63
CA PHE A 117 -8.11 -3.26 -8.11
C PHE A 117 -7.48 -2.40 -9.22
N VAL A 118 -7.42 -1.09 -8.99
CA VAL A 118 -6.72 -0.11 -9.84
C VAL A 118 -5.67 0.63 -9.00
N GLU A 119 -6.05 1.09 -7.81
CA GLU A 119 -5.15 1.80 -6.90
C GLU A 119 -5.50 1.55 -5.42
N ALA A 120 -4.48 1.54 -4.56
CA ALA A 120 -4.60 1.68 -3.11
C ALA A 120 -3.78 2.89 -2.67
N ARG A 121 -4.39 3.77 -1.87
CA ARG A 121 -3.77 4.97 -1.31
C ARG A 121 -3.77 4.86 0.21
N VAL A 122 -2.59 4.81 0.80
CA VAL A 122 -2.39 4.79 2.25
C VAL A 122 -1.99 6.18 2.68
N PHE A 123 -2.88 6.85 3.41
CA PHE A 123 -2.65 8.19 3.94
C PHE A 123 -2.05 8.06 5.33
N THR A 124 -0.89 8.68 5.54
CA THR A 124 -0.21 8.71 6.83
C THR A 124 0.05 10.14 7.28
N ASP A 125 0.64 10.30 8.45
CA ASP A 125 1.25 11.56 8.91
C ASP A 125 2.53 11.94 8.16
N GLN A 126 3.14 11.02 7.42
CA GLN A 126 4.40 11.24 6.69
C GLN A 126 4.22 11.27 5.17
N GLY A 127 2.97 11.24 4.67
CA GLY A 127 2.66 11.36 3.25
C GLY A 127 1.53 10.45 2.80
N THR A 128 1.36 10.34 1.49
CA THR A 128 0.42 9.38 0.87
C THR A 128 1.20 8.41 0.02
N PHE A 129 1.03 7.12 0.28
CA PHE A 129 1.70 6.04 -0.44
C PHE A 129 0.70 5.36 -1.35
N THR A 130 0.96 5.39 -2.65
CA THR A 130 0.05 4.85 -3.66
C THR A 130 0.69 3.65 -4.33
N VAL A 131 -0.08 2.58 -4.45
CA VAL A 131 0.25 1.41 -5.29
C VAL A 131 -0.87 1.28 -6.30
N SER A 132 -0.50 1.12 -7.57
CA SER A 132 -1.41 0.85 -8.67
C SER A 132 -1.02 -0.44 -9.38
N GLN A 133 -1.96 -1.01 -10.11
CA GLN A 133 -1.68 -2.10 -11.05
C GLN A 133 -0.99 -1.59 -12.31
#